data_AF-A0A2E2KIT2-F1
#
_entry.id   AF-A0A2E2KIT2-F1
#
_cell.length_a   1.000
_cell.length_b   1.000
_cell.length_c   1.000
_cell.angle_alpha   90.00
_cell.angle_beta   90.00
_cell.angle_gamma   90.00
#
_symmetry.space_group_name_H-M   'P 1'
#
loop_
_entity.id
_entity.type
_entity.pdbx_description
1 polymer ?
#
loop_
_entity_poly.entity_id
_entity_poly.type
_entity_poly.pdbx_seq_one_letter_code
_entity_poly.pdbx_strand_id
1 'polypeptide(L)'
;MHANKPENFYQNVTEALAQPDLKMIIRRTTDKAETKRAEAIANFPEFEKARQQGQKVKDHTIKYMDHYLAEFEKNAAAQGTIVHWASTGEEASKIVLDICRQHEAKKVTRSKSMLGEEIGLSHALDNSGIERVETDLAEHIIQLAG
;
A
#
# COMPACT_ATOMS: atom_id res chain seq x y z
N MET A 1 4.48 4.16 -25.26
CA MET A 1 4.27 5.30 -24.33
C MET A 1 5.61 5.52 -23.63
N HIS A 2 6.12 6.76 -23.59
CA HIS A 2 7.42 7.01 -22.96
C HIS A 2 7.28 6.75 -21.46
N ALA A 3 8.06 5.81 -20.92
CA ALA A 3 8.16 5.61 -19.47
C ALA A 3 8.56 6.95 -18.84
N ASN A 4 7.74 7.45 -17.91
CA ASN A 4 7.97 8.71 -17.20
C ASN A 4 9.17 8.53 -16.27
N LYS A 5 10.37 8.67 -16.82
CA LYS A 5 11.61 8.55 -16.06
C LYS A 5 11.74 9.73 -15.08
N PRO A 6 12.21 9.49 -13.84
CA PRO A 6 12.35 10.55 -12.83
C PRO A 6 13.32 11.66 -13.25
N GLU A 7 14.29 11.33 -14.10
CA GLU A 7 15.26 12.26 -14.69
C GLU A 7 14.63 13.32 -15.61
N ASN A 8 13.39 13.10 -16.10
CA ASN A 8 12.64 14.07 -16.91
C ASN A 8 11.54 14.80 -16.13
N PHE A 9 11.58 14.80 -14.80
CA PHE A 9 10.50 15.29 -13.94
C PHE A 9 9.96 16.67 -14.34
N TYR A 10 10.84 17.68 -14.49
CA TYR A 10 10.42 19.05 -14.81
C TYR A 10 9.76 19.17 -16.19
N GLN A 11 10.24 18.40 -17.17
CA GLN A 11 9.65 18.35 -18.50
C GLN A 11 8.26 17.70 -18.45
N ASN A 12 8.14 16.55 -17.79
CA ASN A 12 6.88 15.85 -17.62
C ASN A 12 5.83 16.71 -16.91
N VAL A 13 6.24 17.48 -15.90
CA VAL A 13 5.38 18.45 -15.20
C VAL A 13 4.91 19.55 -16.15
N THR A 14 5.82 20.11 -16.95
CA THR A 14 5.49 21.18 -17.90
C THR A 14 4.49 20.70 -18.95
N GLU A 15 4.72 19.52 -19.51
CA GLU A 15 3.83 18.88 -20.49
C GLU A 15 2.46 18.55 -19.87
N ALA A 16 2.42 18.00 -18.65
CA ALA A 16 1.18 17.71 -17.95
C ALA A 16 0.39 18.98 -17.62
N LEU A 17 1.07 20.06 -17.21
CA LEU A 17 0.43 21.36 -16.95
C LEU A 17 -0.09 22.03 -18.23
N ALA A 18 0.47 21.71 -19.39
CA ALA A 18 -0.03 22.21 -20.67
C ALA A 18 -1.32 21.50 -21.12
N GLN A 19 -1.70 20.36 -20.52
CA GLN A 19 -2.89 19.59 -20.88
C GLN A 19 -4.14 20.08 -20.12
N PRO A 20 -5.09 20.78 -20.77
CA PRO A 20 -6.27 21.34 -20.09
C PRO A 20 -7.24 20.26 -19.60
N ASP A 21 -7.38 19.16 -20.36
CA ASP A 21 -8.24 18.03 -20.01
C ASP A 21 -7.76 17.33 -18.75
N LEU A 22 -6.45 17.15 -18.59
CA LEU A 22 -5.86 16.56 -17.39
C LEU A 22 -6.19 17.38 -16.14
N LYS A 23 -6.04 18.72 -16.22
CA LYS A 23 -6.42 19.62 -15.13
C LYS A 23 -7.89 19.52 -14.78
N MET A 24 -8.76 19.49 -15.80
CA MET A 24 -10.20 19.37 -15.61
C MET A 24 -10.57 18.05 -14.92
N ILE A 25 -9.98 16.94 -15.36
CA ILE A 25 -10.25 15.60 -14.82
C ILE A 25 -9.79 15.50 -13.36
N ILE A 26 -8.58 15.99 -13.05
CA ILE A 26 -8.05 16.01 -11.67
C ILE A 26 -8.99 16.82 -10.79
N ARG A 27 -9.30 18.07 -11.18
CA ARG A 27 -10.18 18.95 -10.41
C ARG A 27 -11.54 18.30 -10.15
N ARG A 28 -12.20 17.80 -11.20
CA ARG A 28 -13.51 17.14 -11.08
C ARG A 28 -13.47 15.97 -10.10
N THR A 29 -12.40 15.18 -10.11
CA THR A 29 -12.27 14.00 -9.27
C THR A 29 -12.02 14.39 -7.80
N THR A 30 -11.13 15.35 -7.58
CA THR A 30 -10.82 15.88 -6.24
C THR A 30 -12.04 16.58 -5.63
N ASP A 31 -12.67 17.50 -6.36
CA ASP A 31 -13.87 18.24 -5.91
C ASP A 31 -15.00 17.27 -5.53
N LYS A 32 -15.20 16.21 -6.32
CA LYS A 32 -16.20 15.16 -6.04
C LYS A 32 -15.86 14.39 -4.76
N ALA A 33 -14.59 14.05 -4.54
CA ALA A 33 -14.16 13.34 -3.33
C ALA A 33 -14.34 14.20 -2.08
N GLU A 34 -13.96 15.48 -2.15
CA GLU A 34 -14.15 16.45 -1.07
C GLU A 34 -15.63 16.65 -0.73
N THR A 35 -16.46 16.85 -1.76
CA THR A 35 -17.91 17.03 -1.59
C THR A 35 -18.54 15.80 -0.93
N LYS A 36 -18.27 14.60 -1.44
CA LYS A 36 -18.79 13.35 -0.85
C LYS A 36 -18.31 13.12 0.58
N ARG A 37 -17.06 13.49 0.88
CA ARG A 37 -16.54 13.42 2.24
C ARG A 37 -17.30 14.38 3.16
N ALA A 38 -17.52 15.62 2.73
CA ALA A 38 -18.27 16.60 3.51
C ALA A 38 -19.72 16.14 3.76
N GLU A 39 -20.39 15.60 2.75
CA GLU A 39 -21.73 15.00 2.87
C GLU A 39 -21.75 13.83 3.85
N ALA A 40 -20.78 12.90 3.75
CA ALA A 40 -20.69 11.75 4.64
C ALA A 40 -20.47 12.17 6.11
N ILE A 41 -19.64 13.20 6.34
CA ILE A 41 -19.40 13.77 7.66
C ILE A 41 -20.68 14.44 8.18
N ALA A 42 -21.35 15.25 7.36
CA ALA A 42 -22.59 15.93 7.75
C ALA A 42 -23.72 14.93 8.09
N ASN A 43 -23.76 13.80 7.38
CA ASN A 43 -24.72 12.72 7.61
C ASN A 43 -24.34 11.81 8.79
N PHE A 44 -23.21 12.03 9.46
CA PHE A 44 -22.78 11.29 10.64
C PHE A 44 -22.58 12.24 11.83
N PRO A 45 -23.64 12.54 12.60
CA PRO A 45 -23.60 13.53 13.68
C PRO A 45 -22.52 13.28 14.74
N GLU A 46 -22.15 12.01 14.98
CA GLU A 46 -21.10 11.62 15.94
C GLU A 46 -19.69 11.59 15.33
N PHE A 47 -19.48 12.08 14.11
CA PHE A 47 -18.20 11.95 13.39
C PHE A 47 -17.00 12.42 14.21
N GLU A 48 -17.06 13.59 14.86
CA GLU A 48 -15.92 14.08 15.65
C GLU A 48 -15.62 13.19 16.86
N LYS A 49 -16.66 12.65 17.52
CA LYS A 49 -16.49 11.71 18.62
C LYS A 49 -15.89 10.38 18.14
N ALA A 50 -16.39 9.84 17.03
CA ALA A 50 -15.84 8.64 16.41
C ALA A 50 -14.38 8.86 15.96
N ARG A 51 -14.04 10.03 15.42
CA ARG A 51 -12.68 10.41 15.04
C ARG A 51 -11.75 10.42 16.25
N GLN A 52 -12.17 11.03 17.36
CA GLN A 52 -11.39 11.05 18.60
C GLN A 52 -11.26 9.66 19.22
N GLN A 53 -12.29 8.83 19.16
CA GLN A 53 -12.22 7.43 19.61
C GLN A 53 -11.23 6.64 18.77
N GLY A 54 -11.30 6.77 17.43
CA GLY A 54 -10.35 6.12 16.53
C GLY A 54 -8.90 6.55 16.79
N GLN A 55 -8.67 7.85 17.08
CA GLN A 55 -7.36 8.33 17.51
C GLN A 55 -6.90 7.65 18.80
N LYS A 56 -7.74 7.64 19.85
CA LYS A 56 -7.39 7.00 21.13
C LYS A 56 -7.07 5.52 20.97
N VAL A 57 -7.82 4.80 20.14
CA VAL A 57 -7.54 3.39 19.84
C VAL A 57 -6.18 3.25 19.16
N LYS A 58 -5.89 4.06 18.13
CA LYS A 58 -4.57 4.03 17.46
C LYS A 58 -3.43 4.32 18.41
N ASP A 59 -3.54 5.38 19.21
CA ASP A 59 -2.50 5.78 20.17
C ASP A 59 -2.27 4.68 21.21
N HIS A 60 -3.35 4.06 21.71
CA HIS A 60 -3.27 2.93 22.61
C HIS A 60 -2.61 1.70 21.95
N THR A 61 -3.02 1.33 20.74
CA THR A 61 -2.46 0.20 20.01
C THR A 61 -0.97 0.39 19.72
N ILE A 62 -0.54 1.60 19.35
CA ILE A 62 0.89 1.90 19.16
C ILE A 62 1.65 1.82 20.49
N LYS A 63 1.07 2.33 21.58
CA LYS A 63 1.70 2.28 22.91
C LYS A 63 1.91 0.84 23.42
N TYR A 64 0.99 -0.07 23.11
CA TYR A 64 1.03 -1.47 23.54
C TYR A 64 1.19 -2.42 22.34
N MET A 65 1.99 -2.00 21.37
CA MET A 65 2.13 -2.70 20.10
C MET A 65 2.65 -4.13 20.29
N ASP A 66 3.55 -4.33 21.25
CA ASP A 66 4.07 -5.64 21.66
C ASP A 66 2.96 -6.63 22.03
N HIS A 67 1.98 -6.18 22.82
CA HIS A 67 0.83 -6.99 23.20
C HIS A 67 -0.04 -7.36 21.99
N TYR A 68 -0.41 -6.37 21.18
CA TYR A 68 -1.31 -6.59 20.03
C TYR A 68 -0.66 -7.41 18.91
N LEU A 69 0.65 -7.30 18.74
CA LEU A 69 1.42 -8.11 17.82
C LEU A 69 1.41 -9.59 18.21
N ALA A 70 1.65 -9.90 19.49
CA ALA A 70 1.57 -11.26 20.00
C ALA A 70 0.13 -11.82 19.96
N GLU A 71 -0.87 -10.99 20.25
CA GLU A 71 -2.29 -11.37 20.11
C GLU A 71 -2.65 -11.67 18.65
N PHE A 72 -2.21 -10.83 17.71
CA PHE A 72 -2.41 -11.05 16.28
C PHE A 72 -1.80 -12.36 15.82
N GLU A 73 -0.53 -12.62 16.15
CA GLU A 73 0.15 -13.87 15.80
C GLU A 73 -0.59 -15.09 16.33
N LYS A 74 -0.98 -15.06 17.62
CA LYS A 74 -1.76 -16.14 18.23
C LYS A 74 -3.06 -16.42 17.48
N ASN A 75 -3.82 -15.37 17.15
CA ASN A 75 -5.10 -15.50 16.47
C ASN A 75 -4.93 -15.95 15.01
N ALA A 76 -3.92 -15.44 14.31
CA ALA A 76 -3.57 -15.86 12.95
C ALA A 76 -3.15 -17.34 12.90
N ALA A 77 -2.28 -17.75 13.83
CA ALA A 77 -1.83 -19.15 13.97
C ALA A 77 -3.00 -20.10 14.26
N ALA A 78 -3.98 -19.68 15.08
CA ALA A 78 -5.19 -20.46 15.33
C ALA A 78 -6.04 -20.68 14.06
N GLN A 79 -5.87 -19.84 13.03
CA GLN A 79 -6.51 -19.98 11.72
C GLN A 79 -5.59 -20.64 10.67
N GLY A 80 -4.46 -21.20 11.09
CA GLY A 80 -3.50 -21.89 10.21
C GLY A 80 -2.56 -20.96 9.43
N THR A 81 -2.49 -19.68 9.79
CA THR A 81 -1.54 -18.72 9.19
C THR A 81 -0.23 -18.74 9.95
N ILE A 82 0.90 -18.75 9.23
CA ILE A 82 2.23 -18.60 9.83
C ILE A 82 2.62 -17.11 9.79
N VAL A 83 2.93 -16.53 10.95
CA VAL A 83 3.47 -15.17 11.05
C VAL A 83 4.98 -15.24 11.11
N HIS A 84 5.63 -14.48 10.23
CA HIS A 84 7.09 -14.36 10.20
C HIS A 84 7.51 -13.00 10.76
N TRP A 85 8.39 -13.04 11.75
CA TRP A 85 8.99 -11.85 12.34
C TRP A 85 10.28 -11.48 11.60
N ALA A 86 10.47 -10.19 11.37
CA ALA A 86 11.69 -9.64 10.80
C ALA A 86 12.00 -8.30 11.47
N SER A 87 13.28 -8.09 11.78
CA SER A 87 13.78 -6.86 12.41
C SER A 87 14.17 -5.80 11.38
N THR A 88 14.42 -6.21 10.13
CA THR A 88 14.78 -5.29 9.02
C THR A 88 14.03 -5.63 7.73
N GLY A 89 14.04 -4.67 6.79
CA GLY A 89 13.45 -4.86 5.46
C GLY A 89 14.14 -5.95 4.64
N GLU A 90 15.46 -6.09 4.78
CA GLU A 90 16.25 -7.14 4.13
C GLU A 90 15.88 -8.53 4.67
N GLU A 91 15.72 -8.66 5.99
CA GLU A 91 15.29 -9.91 6.61
C GLU A 91 13.88 -10.29 6.15
N ALA A 92 12.95 -9.34 6.16
CA ALA A 92 11.59 -9.54 5.67
C ALA A 92 11.58 -9.99 4.20
N SER A 93 12.35 -9.32 3.35
CA SER A 93 12.47 -9.67 1.93
C SER A 93 13.09 -11.05 1.73
N LYS A 94 14.12 -11.38 2.51
CA LYS A 94 14.74 -12.70 2.48
C LYS A 94 13.75 -13.80 2.85
N ILE A 95 12.97 -13.63 3.92
CA ILE A 95 11.97 -14.59 4.34
C ILE A 95 10.95 -14.84 3.22
N VAL A 96 10.42 -13.77 2.61
CA VAL A 96 9.46 -13.91 1.50
C VAL A 96 10.08 -14.67 0.33
N LEU A 97 11.32 -14.33 -0.07
CA LEU A 97 12.02 -15.03 -1.15
C LEU A 97 12.27 -16.51 -0.83
N ASP A 98 12.66 -16.82 0.40
CA ASP A 98 12.92 -18.19 0.82
C ASP A 98 11.62 -19.02 0.84
N ILE A 99 10.49 -18.46 1.28
CA ILE A 99 9.16 -19.08 1.14
C ILE A 99 8.85 -19.35 -0.33
N CYS A 100 9.04 -18.37 -1.21
CA CYS A 100 8.79 -18.53 -2.64
C CYS A 100 9.65 -19.66 -3.23
N ARG A 101 10.94 -19.71 -2.89
CA ARG A 101 11.86 -20.76 -3.34
C ARG A 101 11.46 -22.13 -2.84
N GLN A 102 11.09 -22.25 -1.57
CA GLN A 102 10.65 -23.50 -0.96
C GLN A 102 9.44 -24.10 -1.68
N HIS A 103 8.56 -23.24 -2.20
CA HIS A 103 7.38 -23.64 -2.97
C HIS A 103 7.59 -23.62 -4.49
N GLU A 104 8.83 -23.43 -4.96
CA GLU A 104 9.18 -23.28 -6.39
C GLU A 104 8.31 -22.23 -7.12
N ALA A 105 7.85 -21.22 -6.38
CA ALA A 105 6.90 -20.24 -6.86
C ALA A 105 7.52 -19.42 -8.01
N LYS A 106 6.78 -19.34 -9.12
CA LYS A 106 7.09 -18.44 -10.25
C LYS A 106 6.31 -17.15 -10.19
N LYS A 107 5.25 -17.13 -9.39
CA LYS A 107 4.29 -16.04 -9.30
C LYS A 107 3.78 -15.89 -7.87
N VAL A 108 3.64 -14.66 -7.41
CA VAL A 108 3.17 -14.31 -6.07
C VAL A 108 2.12 -13.22 -6.18
N THR A 109 1.00 -13.39 -5.49
CA THR A 109 0.00 -12.33 -5.32
C THR A 109 0.24 -11.63 -3.99
N ARG A 110 0.23 -10.29 -3.98
CA ARG A 110 0.38 -9.50 -2.75
C ARG A 110 -0.79 -8.54 -2.56
N SER A 111 -1.17 -8.35 -1.31
CA SER A 111 -2.04 -7.25 -0.91
C SER A 111 -1.29 -5.92 -0.93
N LYS A 112 -2.01 -4.82 -1.16
CA LYS A 112 -1.49 -3.46 -1.06
C LYS A 112 -0.67 -3.28 0.22
N SER A 113 0.61 -2.93 0.08
CA SER A 113 1.46 -2.65 1.23
C SER A 113 2.48 -1.57 0.88
N MET A 114 2.29 -0.36 1.45
CA MET A 114 3.31 0.70 1.35
C MET A 114 4.64 0.25 1.97
N LEU A 115 4.57 -0.49 3.09
CA LEU A 115 5.77 -1.02 3.74
C LEU A 115 6.55 -1.96 2.82
N GLY A 116 5.86 -2.76 2.00
CA GLY A 116 6.49 -3.62 1.01
C GLY A 116 7.32 -2.85 -0.02
N GLU A 117 6.86 -1.67 -0.42
CA GLU A 117 7.63 -0.76 -1.30
C GLU A 117 8.81 -0.14 -0.56
N GLU A 118 8.59 0.35 0.66
CA GLU A 118 9.63 0.99 1.49
C GLU A 118 10.80 0.05 1.79
N ILE A 119 10.54 -1.24 2.00
CA ILE A 119 11.59 -2.25 2.24
C ILE A 119 12.18 -2.84 0.95
N GLY A 120 11.74 -2.40 -0.22
CA GLY A 120 12.25 -2.86 -1.52
C GLY A 120 11.85 -4.30 -1.90
N LEU A 121 10.76 -4.84 -1.33
CA LEU A 121 10.32 -6.22 -1.59
C LEU A 121 9.97 -6.44 -3.07
N SER A 122 9.38 -5.44 -3.72
CA SER A 122 9.03 -5.51 -5.14
C SER A 122 10.27 -5.72 -6.02
N HIS A 123 11.34 -4.95 -5.77
CA HIS A 123 12.63 -5.16 -6.44
C HIS A 123 13.26 -6.51 -6.12
N ALA A 124 13.17 -6.97 -4.87
CA ALA A 124 13.73 -8.26 -4.46
C ALA A 124 13.07 -9.44 -5.19
N LEU A 125 11.74 -9.39 -5.38
CA LEU A 125 10.97 -10.38 -6.15
C LEU A 125 11.32 -10.33 -7.64
N ASP A 126 11.32 -9.13 -8.23
CA ASP A 126 11.63 -8.92 -9.65
C ASP A 126 13.05 -9.43 -9.98
N ASN A 127 14.05 -9.07 -9.16
CA ASN A 127 15.44 -9.52 -9.31
C ASN A 127 15.62 -11.04 -9.13
N SER A 128 14.69 -11.69 -8.44
CA SER A 128 14.68 -13.15 -8.25
C SER A 128 13.90 -13.88 -9.33
N GLY A 129 13.37 -13.17 -10.35
CA GLY A 129 12.60 -13.76 -11.44
C GLY A 129 11.22 -14.27 -11.03
N ILE A 130 10.67 -13.75 -9.92
CA ILE A 130 9.33 -14.10 -9.44
C ILE A 130 8.37 -13.00 -9.90
N GLU A 131 7.35 -13.38 -10.67
CA GLU A 131 6.32 -12.44 -11.10
C GLU A 131 5.43 -12.04 -9.92
N ARG A 132 5.41 -10.76 -9.54
CA ARG A 132 4.42 -10.24 -8.59
C ARG A 132 3.10 -9.91 -9.28
N VAL A 133 1.99 -10.07 -8.57
CA VAL A 133 0.68 -9.54 -8.94
C VAL A 133 0.14 -8.76 -7.78
N GLU A 134 -0.03 -7.46 -7.99
CA GLU A 134 -0.65 -6.60 -7.00
C GLU A 134 -2.17 -6.73 -7.05
N THR A 135 -2.79 -6.85 -5.87
CA THR A 135 -4.26 -6.81 -5.77
C THR A 135 -4.80 -5.38 -5.71
N ASP A 136 -3.93 -4.38 -5.48
CA ASP A 136 -4.30 -2.98 -5.53
C ASP A 136 -4.44 -2.52 -6.99
N LEU A 137 -5.58 -1.90 -7.32
CA LEU A 137 -5.82 -1.49 -8.70
C LEU A 137 -4.82 -0.45 -9.19
N ALA A 138 -4.39 0.50 -8.36
CA ALA A 138 -3.46 1.54 -8.79
C ALA A 138 -2.07 0.93 -9.02
N GLU A 139 -1.59 0.09 -8.11
CA GLU A 139 -0.33 -0.62 -8.30
C GLU A 139 -0.37 -1.60 -9.48
N HIS A 140 -1.51 -2.27 -9.69
CA HIS A 140 -1.68 -3.14 -10.85
C HIS A 140 -1.66 -2.36 -12.18
N ILE A 141 -2.29 -1.17 -12.23
CA ILE A 141 -2.19 -0.28 -13.39
C ILE A 141 -0.73 0.13 -13.64
N ILE A 142 0.02 0.48 -12.59
CA ILE A 142 1.44 0.83 -12.70
C ILE A 142 2.25 -0.38 -13.20
N GLN A 143 2.01 -1.57 -12.64
CA GLN A 143 2.65 -2.81 -13.07
C GLN A 143 2.39 -3.12 -14.56
N LEU A 144 1.17 -2.90 -15.04
CA LEU A 144 0.82 -3.07 -16.45
C LEU A 144 1.38 -1.98 -17.36
N ALA A 145 1.56 -0.77 -16.83
CA ALA A 145 2.08 0.38 -17.59
C ALA A 145 3.57 0.25 -17.93
N GLY A 146 4.31 -0.56 -17.15
CA GLY A 146 5.76 -0.78 -17.31
C GLY A 146 6.59 0.28 -16.61
#